data_AF-A0AAD6BTM0-F1
#
_entry.id   AF-A0AAD6BTM0-F1
#
_cell.length_a   1.000
_cell.length_b   1.000
_cell.length_c   1.000
_cell.angle_alpha   90.00
_cell.angle_beta   90.00
_cell.angle_gamma   90.00
#
_symmetry.space_group_name_H-M   'P 1'
#
loop_
_entity.id
_entity.type
_entity.pdbx_description
1 polymer ?
#
loop_
_entity_poly.entity_id
_entity_poly.type
_entity_poly.pdbx_seq_one_letter_code
_entity_poly.pdbx_strand_id
1 'polypeptide(L)' 'MQFVLNKLALLALFAIAVSGASKFADTCQNIESSGSMIQAECQERENGQLQMSQLDLNRCIKNSKGSLKT' A
#
# COMPACT_ATOMS: atom_id res chain seq x y z
N MET A 1 25.96 -47.97 -15.19
CA MET A 1 24.53 -48.12 -15.58
C MET A 1 23.78 -48.43 -14.30
N GLN A 2 22.95 -47.56 -13.73
CA GLN A 2 21.73 -46.98 -14.31
C GLN A 2 21.56 -45.50 -13.94
N PHE A 3 20.98 -44.78 -14.90
CA PHE A 3 20.49 -43.41 -14.85
C PHE A 3 19.22 -43.31 -14.01
N VAL A 4 19.14 -42.31 -13.12
CA VAL A 4 17.90 -41.62 -12.71
C VAL A 4 18.31 -40.23 -12.21
N LEU A 5 18.66 -39.29 -13.10
CA LEU A 5 17.77 -38.25 -13.60
C LEU A 5 16.69 -37.77 -12.59
N ASN A 6 16.73 -36.47 -12.34
CA ASN A 6 15.56 -35.63 -12.08
C ASN A 6 14.92 -35.72 -10.69
N LYS A 7 15.38 -34.88 -9.74
CA LYS A 7 14.45 -34.10 -8.91
C LYS A 7 15.00 -32.70 -8.74
N LEU A 8 14.46 -31.81 -9.58
CA LEU A 8 14.64 -30.36 -9.54
C LEU A 8 14.70 -29.87 -8.09
N ALA A 9 15.76 -29.14 -7.76
CA ALA A 9 15.74 -28.24 -6.63
C ALA A 9 14.64 -27.21 -6.89
N LEU A 10 13.50 -27.36 -6.20
CA LEU A 10 12.45 -26.37 -6.16
C LEU A 10 13.02 -25.14 -5.44
N LEU A 11 13.45 -24.14 -6.21
CA LEU A 11 13.62 -22.79 -5.67
C LEU A 11 12.25 -22.35 -5.15
N ALA A 12 12.08 -22.36 -3.82
CA ALA A 12 11.02 -21.60 -3.19
C ALA A 12 11.31 -20.13 -3.45
N LEU A 13 10.78 -19.60 -4.56
CA LEU A 13 10.60 -18.19 -4.76
C LEU A 13 9.67 -17.73 -3.63
N PHE A 14 10.26 -17.26 -2.53
CA PHE A 14 9.54 -16.37 -1.62
C PHE A 14 9.16 -15.17 -2.47
N ALA A 15 7.97 -15.20 -3.06
CA ALA A 15 7.32 -14.01 -3.55
C ALA A 15 7.09 -13.17 -2.29
N ILE A 16 8.04 -12.30 -1.98
CA ILE A 16 7.79 -11.18 -1.08
C ILE A 16 6.76 -10.37 -1.84
N ALA A 17 5.48 -10.58 -1.54
CA ALA A 17 4.44 -9.67 -1.94
C ALA A 17 4.77 -8.36 -1.22
N VAL A 18 5.55 -7.49 -1.86
CA VAL A 18 5.69 -6.10 -1.45
C VAL A 18 4.34 -5.47 -1.77
N SER A 19 3.37 -5.70 -0.89
CA SER A 19 2.19 -4.87 -0.81
C SER A 19 2.67 -3.51 -0.32
N GLY A 20 3.03 -2.65 -1.26
CA GLY A 20 3.29 -1.23 -1.03
C GLY A 20 2.00 -0.50 -0.67
N ALA A 21 1.26 -0.97 0.33
CA ALA A 21 0.27 -0.16 0.99
C ALA A 21 1.05 1.00 1.62
N SER A 22 0.90 2.20 1.05
CA SER A 22 1.37 3.43 1.67
C SER A 22 0.88 3.44 3.11
N LYS A 23 1.81 3.31 4.06
CA LYS A 23 1.50 3.35 5.49
C LYS A 23 1.41 4.78 5.98
N PHE A 24 0.69 5.65 5.26
CA PHE A 24 0.58 7.06 5.62
C PHE A 24 0.08 7.22 7.06
N ALA A 25 -0.84 6.35 7.50
CA ALA A 25 -1.36 6.32 8.86
C ALA A 25 -0.31 6.08 9.95
N ASP A 26 0.88 5.54 9.63
CA ASP A 26 1.96 5.36 10.62
C ASP A 26 2.59 6.70 11.03
N THR A 27 2.47 7.72 10.17
CA THR A 27 3.09 9.04 10.35
C THR A 27 2.07 10.18 10.33
N CYS A 28 0.77 9.87 10.34
CA CYS A 28 -0.29 10.87 10.33
C CYS A 28 -1.24 10.71 11.52
N GLN A 29 -1.84 11.82 11.93
CA GLN A 29 -2.84 11.91 13.00
C GLN A 29 -4.05 12.72 12.54
N ASN A 30 -5.11 12.75 13.36
CA ASN A 30 -6.36 13.47 13.09
C ASN A 30 -6.92 13.14 11.69
N ILE A 31 -6.90 11.85 11.34
CA ILE A 31 -7.34 11.36 10.03
C ILE A 31 -8.87 11.38 9.99
N GLU A 32 -9.41 12.21 9.11
CA GLU A 32 -10.84 12.40 8.94
C GLU A 32 -11.23 12.27 7.47
N SER A 33 -12.45 11.82 7.21
CA SER A 33 -13.00 11.70 5.86
C SER A 33 -14.37 12.35 5.76
N SER A 34 -14.58 13.10 4.68
CA SER A 34 -15.88 13.67 4.30
C SER A 34 -16.13 13.43 2.82
N GLY A 35 -17.10 12.56 2.51
CA GLY A 35 -17.33 12.10 1.13
C GLY A 35 -16.08 11.40 0.57
N SER A 36 -15.53 11.93 -0.53
CA SER A 36 -14.29 11.42 -1.13
C SER A 36 -13.03 12.15 -0.63
N MET A 37 -13.17 13.20 0.18
CA MET A 37 -12.03 13.92 0.72
C MET A 37 -11.54 13.25 1.99
N ILE A 38 -10.24 12.92 2.03
CA ILE A 38 -9.54 12.57 3.26
C ILE A 38 -8.63 13.73 3.65
N GLN A 39 -8.61 14.08 4.94
CA GLN A 39 -7.70 15.06 5.53
C GLN A 39 -6.94 14.42 6.69
N ALA A 40 -5.67 14.79 6.85
CA ALA A 40 -4.84 14.33 7.95
C ALA A 40 -3.68 15.30 8.21
N GLU A 41 -3.22 15.34 9.45
CA GLU A 41 -1.94 15.95 9.82
C GLU A 41 -0.83 14.91 9.68
N CYS A 42 0.08 15.08 8.73
CA CYS A 42 1.11 14.10 8.40
C CYS A 42 2.51 14.64 8.66
N GLN A 43 3.41 13.76 9.11
CA GLN A 43 4.80 14.12 9.36
C GLN A 43 5.54 14.44 8.05
N GLU A 44 6.08 15.64 7.95
CA GLU A 44 6.98 16.03 6.87
C GLU A 44 8.33 15.34 6.98
N ARG A 45 8.88 14.96 5.82
CA ARG A 45 10.16 14.25 5.75
C ARG A 45 11.35 15.10 6.21
N GLU A 46 11.30 16.41 5.98
CA GLU A 46 12.46 17.29 6.15
C GLU A 46 12.77 17.57 7.63
N ASN A 47 11.74 17.86 8.41
CA ASN A 47 11.88 18.37 9.78
C ASN A 47 11.04 17.57 10.80
N GLY A 48 10.24 16.61 10.37
CA GLY A 48 9.37 15.83 11.24
C GLY A 48 8.16 16.59 11.80
N GLN A 49 7.85 17.79 11.29
CA GLN A 49 6.68 18.57 11.68
C GLN A 49 5.41 17.96 11.10
N LEU A 50 4.31 18.10 11.82
CA LEU A 50 3.00 17.72 11.32
C LEU A 50 2.44 18.83 10.45
N GLN A 51 2.03 18.48 9.22
CA GLN A 51 1.35 19.37 8.31
C GLN A 51 0.00 18.82 7.90
N MET A 52 -0.99 19.70 7.87
CA MET A 52 -2.31 19.36 7.35
C MET A 52 -2.23 19.15 5.84
N SER A 53 -2.75 18.02 5.38
CA SER A 53 -2.81 17.64 3.98
C SER A 53 -4.19 17.06 3.63
N GLN A 54 -4.57 17.14 2.36
CA GLN A 54 -5.84 16.63 1.86
C GLN A 54 -5.64 15.86 0.55
N LEU A 55 -6.46 14.83 0.36
CA LEU A 55 -6.50 14.04 -0.87
C LEU A 55 -7.95 13.75 -1.25
N ASP A 56 -8.31 14.03 -2.52
CA ASP A 56 -9.56 13.52 -3.09
C ASP A 56 -9.34 12.08 -3.55
N LEU A 57 -9.98 11.13 -2.86
CA LEU A 57 -9.90 9.70 -3.13
C LEU A 57 -10.41 9.33 -4.52
N ASN A 58 -11.26 10.15 -5.15
CA ASN A 58 -11.71 9.91 -6.54
C ASN A 58 -10.55 9.93 -7.55
N ARG A 59 -9.41 10.53 -7.19
CA ARG A 59 -8.20 10.55 -8.02
C ARG A 59 -7.43 9.24 -7.98
N CYS A 60 -7.68 8.40 -6.98
CA CYS A 60 -6.87 7.21 -6.69
C CYS A 60 -7.69 5.92 -6.58
N ILE A 61 -8.99 6.01 -6.30
CA ILE A 61 -9.87 4.87 -6.04
C ILE A 61 -11.08 4.99 -6.97
N LYS A 62 -11.42 3.87 -7.61
CA LYS A 62 -12.62 3.68 -8.42
C LYS A 62 -13.49 2.57 -7.87
N ASN A 63 -14.78 2.65 -8.16
CA ASN A 63 -15.70 1.56 -7.94
C ASN A 63 -15.70 0.63 -9.16
N SER A 64 -15.37 -0.65 -8.95
CA SER A 64 -15.52 -1.71 -9.95
C SER A 64 -16.53 -2.74 -9.42
N LYS A 65 -17.74 -2.73 -9.98
CA LYS A 65 -18.83 -3.67 -9.66
C LYS A 65 -19.14 -3.76 -8.15
N GLY A 66 -19.16 -2.63 -7.45
CA GLY A 66 -19.43 -2.56 -6.01
C GLY A 66 -18.21 -2.78 -5.12
N SER A 67 -17.02 -2.99 -5.70
CA SER A 67 -15.75 -3.11 -4.97
C SER A 67 -14.84 -1.92 -5.25
N LEU A 68 -14.27 -1.34 -4.20
CA LEU A 68 -13.26 -0.30 -4.33
C LEU A 68 -11.94 -0.90 -4.83
N LYS A 69 -11.34 -0.23 -5.81
CA LYS A 69 -10.06 -0.59 -6.44
C LYS A 69 -9.24 0.67 -6.64
N THR A 70 -7.94 0.57 -6.45
CA THR A 70 -6.98 1.57 -6.91
C THR A 70 -6.64 1.36 -8.39
#